data_AF-B8INV7-F1
#
_entry.id   AF-B8INV7-F1
#
_cell.length_a   1.000
_cell.length_b   1.000
_cell.length_c   1.000
_cell.angle_alpha   90.00
_cell.angle_beta   90.00
_cell.angle_gamma   90.00
#
_symmetry.space_group_name_H-M   'P 1'
#
loop_
_entity.id
_entity.type
_entity.pdbx_description
1 polymer ?
#
loop_
_entity_poly.entity_id
_entity_poly.type
_entity_poly.pdbx_seq_one_letter_code
_entity_poly.pdbx_strand_id
1 'polypeptide(L)' 'MGEVIHLCPRPDAREREAYDAFRASLQRAQSSGRLVDMRVAVEAFDAWMAVSRELENERGRR' A
#
# COMPACT_ATOMS: atom_id res chain seq x y z
N MET A 1 -30.14 2.24 -19.53
CA MET A 1 -28.68 2.46 -19.41
C MET A 1 -28.28 1.94 -18.05
N GLY A 2 -27.66 0.76 -18.01
CA GLY A 2 -27.23 0.15 -16.75
C GLY A 2 -25.98 0.87 -16.25
N GLU A 3 -26.05 1.42 -15.06
CA GLU A 3 -24.93 2.05 -14.37
C GLU A 3 -23.87 0.98 -14.11
N VAL A 4 -22.72 1.10 -14.78
CA VAL A 4 -21.56 0.24 -14.51
C VAL A 4 -21.00 0.71 -13.17
N ILE A 5 -21.52 0.15 -12.08
CA ILE A 5 -20.91 0.28 -10.76
C ILE A 5 -19.56 -0.40 -10.88
N HIS A 6 -18.49 0.39 -11.02
CA HIS A 6 -17.14 -0.08 -10.80
C HIS A 6 -17.08 -0.59 -9.35
N LEU A 7 -17.29 -1.89 -9.17
CA LEU A 7 -16.99 -2.66 -7.97
C LEU A 7 -15.46 -2.75 -7.80
N CYS A 8 -14.75 -1.63 -7.95
CA CYS A 8 -13.46 -1.51 -7.30
C CYS A 8 -13.80 -1.34 -5.82
N PRO A 9 -13.60 -2.38 -4.97
CA PRO A 9 -13.82 -2.21 -3.54
C PRO A 9 -13.03 -0.97 -3.13
N ARG A 10 -13.69 -0.02 -2.45
CA ARG A 10 -12.98 1.14 -1.90
C ARG A 10 -11.73 0.59 -1.21
N PRO A 11 -10.52 1.11 -1.54
CA PRO A 11 -9.30 0.60 -0.94
C PRO A 11 -9.49 0.64 0.57
N ASP A 12 -9.17 -0.48 1.22
CA ASP A 12 -9.32 -0.58 2.66
C ASP A 12 -8.53 0.56 3.31
N ALA A 13 -9.08 1.18 4.35
CA ALA A 13 -8.41 2.29 5.02
C ALA A 13 -6.99 1.88 5.47
N ARG A 14 -6.83 0.62 5.89
CA ARG A 14 -5.53 0.04 6.29
C ARG A 14 -4.56 -0.04 5.11
N GLU A 15 -5.03 -0.51 3.96
CA GLU A 15 -4.20 -0.61 2.73
C GLU A 15 -3.75 0.77 2.26
N ARG A 16 -4.67 1.74 2.31
CA ARG A 16 -4.39 3.12 1.91
C ARG A 16 -3.37 3.78 2.83
N GLU A 17 -3.53 3.64 4.15
CA GLU A 17 -2.59 4.17 5.13
C GLU A 17 -1.18 3.56 4.96
N ALA A 18 -1.09 2.24 4.75
CA ALA A 18 0.18 1.57 4.51
C ALA A 18 0.83 2.04 3.19
N TYR A 19 0.04 2.21 2.13
CA TYR A 19 0.53 2.72 0.86
C TYR A 19 1.03 4.17 0.95
N ASP A 20 0.32 5.04 1.66
CA ASP A 20 0.75 6.43 1.85
C ASP A 20 2.04 6.52 2.69
N ALA A 21 2.21 5.65 3.70
CA ALA A 21 3.46 5.53 4.46
C ALA A 21 4.64 5.07 3.59
N PHE A 22 4.41 4.09 2.70
CA PHE A 22 5.38 3.68 1.70
C PHE A 22 5.77 4.82 0.76
N ARG A 23 4.79 5.54 0.20
CA ARG A 23 5.07 6.67 -0.71
C ARG A 23 5.88 7.77 -0.05
N ALA A 24 5.56 8.12 1.19
CA ALA A 24 6.33 9.12 1.94
C ALA A 24 7.79 8.68 2.16
N SER A 25 7.99 7.42 2.52
CA SER A 25 9.31 6.82 2.70
C SER A 25 10.10 6.78 1.39
N LEU A 26 9.45 6.41 0.28
CA LEU A 26 10.06 6.38 -1.05
C LEU A 26 10.48 7.78 -1.52
N GLN A 27 9.61 8.78 -1.36
CA GLN A 27 9.92 10.15 -1.72
C GLN A 27 11.14 10.67 -0.94
N ARG A 28 11.21 10.36 0.36
CA ARG A 28 12.36 10.69 1.21
C ARG A 28 13.63 10.00 0.71
N ALA A 29 13.56 8.71 0.40
CA ALA A 29 14.70 7.94 -0.11
C ALA A 29 15.23 8.48 -1.44
N GLN A 30 14.34 8.82 -2.37
CA GLN A 30 14.68 9.44 -3.65
C GLN A 30 15.32 10.82 -3.46
N SER A 31 14.82 11.61 -2.50
CA SER A 31 15.33 12.95 -2.23
C SER A 31 16.69 12.93 -1.53
N SER A 32 16.92 11.99 -0.61
CA SER A 32 18.15 11.95 0.19
C SER A 32 19.27 11.16 -0.45
N GLY A 33 18.96 10.15 -1.28
CA GLY A 33 19.93 9.23 -1.86
C GLY A 33 20.66 8.34 -0.84
N ARG A 34 20.27 8.36 0.45
CA ARG A 34 20.96 7.62 1.51
C ARG A 34 20.46 6.18 1.57
N LEU A 35 21.38 5.23 1.69
CA LEU A 35 21.07 3.80 1.85
C LEU A 35 20.13 3.51 3.04
N VAL A 36 20.26 4.28 4.14
CA VAL A 36 19.37 4.14 5.30
C VAL A 36 17.92 4.50 4.95
N ASP A 37 17.69 5.58 4.21
CA ASP A 37 16.34 5.97 3.81
C ASP A 37 15.78 4.99 2.75
N MET A 38 16.63 4.46 1.86
CA MET A 38 16.24 3.39 0.93
C MET A 38 15.79 2.12 1.66
N ARG A 39 16.51 1.72 2.72
CA ARG A 39 16.10 0.58 3.55
C ARG A 39 14.73 0.81 4.18
N VAL A 40 14.48 2.00 4.72
CA VAL A 40 13.18 2.36 5.30
C VAL A 40 12.06 2.30 4.25
N ALA A 41 12.31 2.73 3.01
CA ALA A 41 11.34 2.62 1.92
C ALA A 41 11.00 1.15 1.57
N VAL A 42 11.99 0.25 1.62
CA VAL A 42 11.80 -1.19 1.42
C VAL A 42 10.97 -1.78 2.57
N GLU A 43 11.31 -1.48 3.83
CA GLU A 43 10.55 -1.94 5.00
C GLU A 43 9.09 -1.48 4.95
N ALA A 44 8.84 -0.23 4.51
CA ALA A 44 7.48 0.29 4.34
C ALA A 44 6.73 -0.38 3.17
N PHE A 45 7.43 -0.74 2.09
CA PHE A 45 6.85 -1.51 0.98
C PHE A 45 6.44 -2.92 1.44
N ASP A 46 7.30 -3.61 2.18
CA ASP A 46 7.00 -4.95 2.71
C ASP A 46 5.78 -4.93 3.65
N ALA A 47 5.69 -3.90 4.50
CA ALA A 47 4.53 -3.69 5.37
C ALA A 47 3.23 -3.48 4.57
N TRP A 48 3.26 -2.66 3.52
CA TRP A 48 2.11 -2.48 2.64
C TRP A 48 1.71 -3.79 1.94
N MET A 49 2.67 -4.54 1.42
CA MET A 49 2.42 -5.85 0.79
C MET A 49 1.81 -6.87 1.76
N ALA A 50 2.23 -6.87 3.03
CA ALA A 50 1.65 -7.73 4.05
C ALA A 50 0.18 -7.39 4.29
N VAL A 51 -0.15 -6.10 4.44
CA VAL A 51 -1.54 -5.64 4.62
C VAL A 51 -2.40 -5.98 3.41
N SER A 52 -1.91 -5.74 2.18
CA SER A 52 -2.64 -6.10 0.96
C SER A 52 -2.93 -7.60 0.89
N ARG A 53 -1.96 -8.46 1.24
CA ARG A 53 -2.16 -9.92 1.28
C ARG A 53 -3.15 -10.36 2.35
N GLU A 54 -3.13 -9.74 3.54
CA GLU A 54 -4.12 -10.00 4.59
C GLU A 54 -5.54 -9.70 4.07
N LEU A 55 -5.73 -8.55 3.43
CA LEU A 55 -7.02 -8.13 2.90
C LEU A 55 -7.49 -9.01 1.73
N GLU A 56 -6.58 -9.45 0.86
CA GLU A 56 -6.89 -10.43 -0.19
C GLU A 56 -7.38 -11.75 0.41
N ASN A 57 -6.71 -12.26 1.46
CA ASN A 57 -7.12 -13.47 2.17
C ASN A 57 -8.49 -13.30 2.84
N GLU A 58 -8.78 -12.12 3.41
CA GLU A 58 -10.09 -11.80 4.00
C GLU A 58 -11.20 -11.74 2.94
N ARG A 59 -10.93 -11.13 1.79
CA ARG A 59 -11.86 -11.06 0.65
C ARG A 59 -12.13 -12.44 0.05
N GLY A 60 -11.11 -13.29 -0.06
CA GLY A 60 -11.23 -14.65 -0.60
C GLY A 60 -11.92 -15.66 0.34
N ARG A 61 -12.07 -15.34 1.63
CA ARG A 61 -12.84 -16.14 2.60
C ARG A 61 -14.33 -15.77 2.66
N ARG A 62 -14.75 -14.67 2.04
CA ARG A 62 -16.15 -14.24 1.95
C ARG A 62 -16.81 -14.75 0.69
#